data_AF-X1H2Q9-F1
#
_entry.id   AF-X1H2Q9-F1
#
_cell.length_a   1.000
_cell.length_b   1.000
_cell.length_c   1.000
_cell.angle_alpha   90.00
_cell.angle_beta   90.00
_cell.angle_gamma   90.00
#
_symmetry.space_group_name_H-M   'P 1'
#
loop_
_entity.id
_entity.type
_entity.pdbx_description
1 polymer ?
#
loop_
_entity_poly.entity_id
_entity_poly.type
_entity_poly.pdbx_seq_one_letter_code
_entity_poly.pdbx_strand_id
1 'polypeptide(L)'
;VDLLGEVNYLSCFKDKMSSLRIDTEDIAEITLSHKNRCISHFHLDYLQKEYTRKFKLIFEKGEIFWDYSLGKIKLTTEDKSSDFFQPKGYAGDDTLESQFKHWFDVLKGKQKPLVSLEKGIYISKIALSAHNSSEKKKWMKIT
;
A
#
# COMPACT_ATOMS: atom_id res chain seq x y z
N VAL A 1 5.80 -6.12 2.63
CA VAL A 1 6.27 -7.53 2.53
C VAL A 1 6.02 -8.12 1.17
N ASP A 2 4.78 -8.13 0.69
CA ASP A 2 4.44 -8.93 -0.51
C ASP A 2 5.15 -8.52 -1.78
N LEU A 3 5.34 -7.21 -1.99
CA LEU A 3 5.99 -6.72 -3.20
C LEU A 3 7.49 -6.46 -3.01
N LEU A 4 7.86 -5.78 -1.93
CA LEU A 4 9.21 -5.26 -1.71
C LEU A 4 9.96 -5.95 -0.56
N GLY A 5 9.39 -7.02 0.01
CA GLY A 5 9.99 -7.74 1.12
C GLY A 5 9.80 -7.08 2.49
N GLU A 6 10.51 -7.60 3.48
CA GLU A 6 10.45 -7.17 4.87
C GLU A 6 11.02 -5.77 5.08
N VAL A 7 10.37 -4.99 5.94
CA VAL A 7 10.80 -3.67 6.38
C VAL A 7 11.92 -3.83 7.42
N ASN A 8 12.98 -3.04 7.27
CA ASN A 8 14.09 -2.93 8.22
C ASN A 8 13.85 -1.78 9.22
N TYR A 9 13.58 -0.58 8.70
CA TYR A 9 13.25 0.60 9.49
C TYR A 9 12.34 1.54 8.71
N LEU A 10 11.63 2.41 9.42
CA LEU A 10 10.74 3.40 8.82
C LEU A 10 10.84 4.76 9.52
N SER A 11 10.43 5.81 8.82
CA SER A 11 10.15 7.13 9.37
C SER A 11 8.74 7.53 8.98
N CYS A 12 8.04 8.21 9.88
CA CYS A 12 6.71 8.73 9.60
C CYS A 12 6.60 10.17 10.11
N PHE A 13 5.95 11.00 9.32
CA PHE A 13 5.35 12.25 9.75
C PHE A 13 3.84 12.11 9.60
N LYS A 14 3.08 12.39 10.66
CA LYS A 14 1.62 12.47 10.60
C LYS A 14 1.14 13.66 11.42
N ASP A 15 0.07 14.29 10.96
CA ASP A 15 -0.49 15.44 11.66
C ASP A 15 -1.98 15.63 11.30
N LYS A 16 -2.65 16.54 12.02
CA LYS A 16 -3.97 17.05 11.66
C LYS A 16 -3.80 18.48 11.15
N MET A 17 -3.71 18.62 9.83
CA MET A 17 -3.43 19.88 9.15
C MET A 17 -4.67 20.63 8.66
N SER A 18 -5.87 20.07 8.87
CA SER A 18 -7.12 20.69 8.46
C SER A 18 -8.09 20.95 9.61
N SER A 19 -9.22 21.57 9.27
CA SER A 19 -10.34 21.82 10.18
C SER A 19 -11.33 20.64 10.27
N LEU A 20 -10.99 19.46 9.74
CA LEU A 20 -11.83 18.27 9.85
C LEU A 20 -12.08 17.93 11.33
N ARG A 21 -13.35 17.63 11.67
CA ARG A 21 -13.75 17.27 13.04
C ARG A 21 -13.57 15.75 13.26
N ILE A 22 -12.31 15.33 13.26
CA ILE A 22 -11.86 13.95 13.50
C ILE A 22 -10.85 13.90 14.64
N ASP A 23 -10.73 12.72 15.25
CA ASP A 23 -9.80 12.44 16.37
C ASP A 23 -8.45 11.87 15.90
N THR A 24 -8.26 11.73 14.59
CA THR A 24 -7.04 11.17 13.97
C THR A 24 -6.29 12.22 13.16
N GLU A 25 -5.10 11.86 12.69
CA GLU A 25 -4.43 12.56 11.59
C GLU A 25 -5.31 12.63 10.33
N ASP A 26 -5.12 13.68 9.55
CA ASP A 26 -5.68 13.83 8.19
C ASP A 26 -4.59 13.82 7.11
N ILE A 27 -3.31 13.73 7.51
CA ILE A 27 -2.16 13.54 6.63
C ILE A 27 -1.13 12.60 7.28
N ALA A 28 -0.53 11.74 6.47
CA ALA A 28 0.64 10.95 6.84
C ALA A 28 1.60 10.76 5.65
N GLU A 29 2.88 10.98 5.92
CA GLU A 29 4.01 10.68 5.04
C GLU A 29 4.85 9.58 5.69
N ILE A 30 4.99 8.44 5.02
CA ILE A 30 5.64 7.26 5.58
C ILE A 30 6.70 6.77 4.60
N THR A 31 7.96 6.76 5.05
CA THR A 31 9.09 6.18 4.30
C THR A 31 9.57 4.92 4.97
N LEU A 32 9.69 3.82 4.23
CA LEU A 32 10.14 2.53 4.73
C LEU A 32 11.37 2.08 3.94
N SER A 33 12.42 1.68 4.67
CA SER A 33 13.55 0.96 4.11
C SER A 33 13.37 -0.53 4.34
N HIS A 34 13.55 -1.32 3.30
CA HIS A 34 13.42 -2.77 3.33
C HIS A 34 14.77 -3.47 3.51
N LYS A 35 14.76 -4.71 4.00
CA LYS A 35 15.99 -5.50 4.24
C LYS A 35 16.78 -5.76 2.94
N ASN A 36 16.10 -5.81 1.80
CA ASN A 36 16.68 -5.93 0.46
C ASN A 36 17.12 -4.58 -0.15
N ARG A 37 17.19 -3.52 0.65
CA ARG A 37 17.55 -2.15 0.24
C ARG A 37 16.54 -1.44 -0.68
N CYS A 38 15.37 -2.03 -0.94
CA CYS A 38 14.26 -1.29 -1.54
C CYS A 38 13.77 -0.19 -0.59
N ILE A 39 13.19 0.86 -1.15
CA ILE A 39 12.55 1.94 -0.41
C ILE A 39 11.11 2.04 -0.90
N SER A 40 10.17 2.15 0.04
CA SER A 40 8.79 2.49 -0.27
C SER A 40 8.37 3.78 0.44
N HIS A 41 7.44 4.49 -0.19
CA HIS A 41 6.91 5.74 0.31
C HIS A 41 5.39 5.73 0.18
N PHE A 42 4.71 6.20 1.20
CA PHE A 42 3.27 6.36 1.24
C PHE A 42 2.93 7.81 1.58
N HIS A 43 2.13 8.42 0.72
CA HIS A 43 1.40 9.65 1.01
C HIS A 43 -0.06 9.27 1.25
N LEU A 44 -0.60 9.65 2.39
CA LEU A 44 -1.99 9.40 2.77
C LEU A 44 -2.59 10.72 3.23
N ASP A 45 -3.78 11.05 2.74
CA ASP A 45 -4.48 12.26 3.17
C ASP A 45 -6.01 12.13 3.05
N TYR A 46 -6.72 12.96 3.80
CA TYR A 46 -8.18 13.13 3.72
C TYR A 46 -8.59 14.44 3.06
N LEU A 47 -7.65 15.19 2.47
CA LEU A 47 -7.84 16.57 2.04
C LEU A 47 -8.09 16.68 0.53
N GLN A 48 -7.56 15.74 -0.24
CA GLN A 48 -7.76 15.60 -1.67
C GLN A 48 -9.25 15.62 -2.03
N LYS A 49 -9.60 16.40 -3.06
CA LYS A 49 -10.98 16.53 -3.55
C LYS A 49 -11.35 15.39 -4.50
N GLU A 50 -10.40 14.96 -5.31
CA GLU A 50 -10.56 13.82 -6.19
C GLU A 50 -10.01 12.57 -5.52
N TYR A 51 -10.74 11.47 -5.63
CA TYR A 51 -10.25 10.19 -5.15
C TYR A 51 -9.02 9.77 -5.94
N THR A 52 -7.89 9.61 -5.26
CA THR A 52 -6.67 9.09 -5.87
C THR A 52 -6.23 7.79 -5.22
N ARG A 53 -5.84 6.84 -6.07
CA ARG A 53 -5.12 5.64 -5.65
C ARG A 53 -4.13 5.29 -6.75
N LYS A 54 -2.88 5.66 -6.49
CA LYS A 54 -1.79 5.56 -7.45
C LYS A 54 -0.63 4.78 -6.85
N PHE A 55 0.10 4.09 -7.70
CA PHE A 55 1.28 3.33 -7.31
C PHE A 55 2.36 3.50 -8.37
N LYS A 56 3.59 3.77 -7.93
CA LYS A 56 4.75 3.84 -8.81
C LYS A 56 5.83 2.90 -8.28
N LEU A 57 6.31 2.00 -9.13
CA LEU A 57 7.46 1.14 -8.87
C LEU A 57 8.56 1.49 -9.85
N ILE A 58 9.75 1.77 -9.33
CA ILE A 58 10.93 2.12 -10.13
C ILE A 58 11.98 1.04 -9.87
N PHE A 59 12.59 0.55 -10.94
CA PHE A 59 13.66 -0.44 -10.92
C PHE A 59 14.65 -0.13 -12.05
N GLU A 60 15.81 -0.79 -12.05
CA GLU A 60 16.91 -0.45 -12.98
C GLU A 60 16.48 -0.49 -14.46
N LYS A 61 15.62 -1.44 -14.82
CA LYS A 61 15.18 -1.68 -16.20
C LYS A 61 13.91 -0.93 -16.60
N GLY A 62 13.39 -0.05 -15.73
CA GLY A 62 12.18 0.70 -16.03
C GLY A 62 11.32 1.07 -14.83
N GLU A 63 10.08 1.43 -15.13
CA GLU A 63 9.09 1.82 -14.14
C GLU A 63 7.69 1.31 -14.48
N ILE A 64 6.92 1.03 -13.45
CA ILE A 64 5.50 0.71 -13.53
C ILE A 64 4.74 1.84 -12.84
N PHE A 65 3.76 2.40 -13.53
CA PHE A 65 2.80 3.34 -12.96
C PHE A 65 1.39 2.76 -13.05
N TRP A 66 0.73 2.65 -11.92
CA TRP A 66 -0.67 2.21 -11.84
C TRP A 66 -1.53 3.35 -11.33
N ASP A 67 -2.62 3.60 -12.06
CA ASP A 67 -3.68 4.52 -11.68
C ASP A 67 -5.00 3.75 -11.58
N TYR A 68 -5.50 3.60 -10.36
CA TYR A 68 -6.75 2.88 -10.10
C TYR A 68 -7.95 3.56 -10.76
N SER A 69 -8.01 4.89 -10.73
CA SER A 69 -9.15 5.66 -11.25
C SER A 69 -9.23 5.56 -12.78
N LEU A 70 -8.08 5.37 -13.46
CA LEU A 70 -8.02 5.10 -14.89
C LEU A 70 -8.11 3.61 -15.24
N GLY A 71 -8.12 2.71 -14.25
CA GLY A 71 -8.04 1.27 -14.45
C GLY A 71 -6.82 0.86 -15.28
N LYS A 72 -5.70 1.58 -15.16
CA LYS A 72 -4.57 1.49 -16.11
C LYS A 72 -3.24 1.25 -15.42
N ILE A 73 -2.47 0.32 -15.95
CA ILE A 73 -1.05 0.13 -15.65
C ILE A 73 -0.25 0.55 -16.89
N LYS A 74 0.76 1.39 -16.70
CA LYS A 74 1.76 1.74 -17.71
C LYS A 74 3.10 1.15 -17.30
N LEU A 75 3.69 0.33 -18.15
CA LEU A 75 5.05 -0.15 -18.02
C LEU A 75 5.94 0.62 -19.00
N THR A 76 6.95 1.29 -18.49
CA THR A 76 7.98 1.95 -19.29
C THR A 76 9.29 1.24 -19.08
N THR A 77 9.94 0.82 -20.17
CA THR A 77 11.28 0.23 -20.22
C THR A 77 12.17 1.10 -21.11
N GLU A 78 13.46 0.81 -21.20
CA GLU A 78 14.38 1.54 -22.08
C GLU A 78 13.90 1.57 -23.54
N ASP A 79 13.39 0.45 -24.04
CA ASP A 79 13.05 0.30 -25.47
C ASP A 79 11.62 0.75 -25.79
N LYS A 80 10.69 0.65 -24.84
CA LYS A 80 9.26 0.84 -25.11
C LYS A 80 8.43 1.18 -23.89
N SER A 81 7.25 1.75 -24.18
CA SER A 81 6.13 1.90 -23.25
C SER A 81 4.99 0.96 -23.64
N SER A 82 4.32 0.36 -22.66
CA SER A 82 3.16 -0.50 -22.87
C SER A 82 2.07 -0.19 -21.85
N ASP A 83 0.83 -0.12 -22.33
CA ASP A 83 -0.34 0.15 -21.51
C ASP A 83 -1.16 -1.13 -21.33
N PHE A 84 -1.59 -1.38 -20.10
CA PHE A 84 -2.50 -2.46 -19.73
C PHE A 84 -3.71 -1.85 -19.05
N PHE A 85 -4.89 -2.31 -19.43
CA PHE A 85 -6.16 -1.81 -18.92
C PHE A 85 -6.87 -2.91 -18.16
N GLN A 86 -7.67 -2.53 -17.17
CA GLN A 86 -8.57 -3.44 -16.49
C GLN A 86 -9.47 -4.17 -17.51
N PRO A 87 -9.84 -5.42 -17.22
CA PRO A 87 -10.78 -6.14 -18.05
C PRO A 87 -12.08 -5.36 -18.25
N LYS A 88 -12.66 -5.46 -19.44
CA LYS A 88 -13.98 -4.86 -19.70
C LYS A 88 -15.00 -5.43 -18.72
N GLY A 89 -15.76 -4.53 -18.10
CA GLY A 89 -16.79 -4.89 -17.12
C GLY A 89 -16.26 -5.15 -15.71
N TYR A 90 -14.97 -4.96 -15.44
CA TYR A 90 -14.44 -5.01 -14.09
C TYR A 90 -15.04 -3.87 -13.25
N ALA A 91 -15.88 -4.22 -12.28
CA ALA A 91 -16.52 -3.29 -11.36
C ALA A 91 -15.75 -3.23 -10.03
N GLY A 92 -15.95 -2.14 -9.27
CA GLY A 92 -15.37 -2.02 -7.93
C GLY A 92 -15.77 -3.19 -7.01
N ASP A 93 -17.01 -3.67 -7.17
CA ASP A 93 -17.58 -4.75 -6.35
C ASP A 93 -16.95 -6.13 -6.63
N ASP A 94 -16.36 -6.35 -7.82
CA ASP A 94 -15.72 -7.62 -8.18
C ASP A 94 -14.59 -7.99 -7.21
N THR A 95 -13.90 -6.97 -6.67
CA THR A 95 -12.86 -7.17 -5.66
C THR A 95 -13.45 -7.73 -4.36
N LEU A 96 -14.60 -7.20 -3.93
CA LEU A 96 -15.27 -7.61 -2.70
C LEU A 96 -15.86 -9.01 -2.86
N GLU A 97 -16.53 -9.28 -3.99
CA GLU A 97 -17.07 -10.60 -4.31
C GLU A 97 -15.96 -11.67 -4.34
N SER A 98 -14.83 -11.36 -4.98
CA SER A 98 -13.66 -12.24 -5.02
C SER A 98 -13.12 -12.53 -3.62
N GLN A 99 -13.09 -11.54 -2.72
CA GLN A 99 -12.67 -11.73 -1.34
C GLN A 99 -13.63 -12.63 -0.55
N PHE A 100 -14.95 -12.44 -0.68
CA PHE A 100 -15.93 -13.30 0.00
C PHE A 100 -15.87 -14.74 -0.51
N LYS A 101 -15.73 -14.94 -1.83
CA LYS A 101 -15.56 -16.27 -2.41
C LYS A 101 -14.31 -16.95 -1.85
N HIS A 102 -13.18 -16.24 -1.80
CA HIS A 102 -11.94 -16.75 -1.21
C HIS A 102 -12.13 -17.12 0.26
N TRP A 103 -12.79 -16.27 1.03
CA TRP A 103 -13.06 -16.54 2.44
C TRP A 103 -13.89 -17.82 2.65
N PHE A 104 -14.96 -18.04 1.86
CA PHE A 104 -15.72 -19.28 1.91
C PHE A 104 -14.90 -20.51 1.51
N ASP A 105 -14.01 -20.39 0.53
CA ASP A 105 -13.11 -21.48 0.15
C ASP A 105 -12.13 -21.83 1.27
N VAL A 106 -11.64 -20.84 2.02
CA VAL A 106 -10.83 -21.05 3.23
C VAL A 106 -11.62 -21.78 4.30
N LEU A 107 -12.85 -21.35 4.59
CA LEU A 107 -13.71 -22.01 5.59
C LEU A 107 -14.01 -23.47 5.23
N LYS A 108 -14.09 -23.78 3.93
CA LYS A 108 -14.30 -25.13 3.41
C LYS A 108 -13.00 -25.95 3.30
N GLY A 109 -11.85 -25.39 3.71
CA GLY A 109 -10.55 -26.05 3.62
C GLY A 109 -10.00 -26.21 2.19
N LYS A 110 -10.59 -25.53 1.20
CA LYS A 110 -10.19 -25.61 -0.21
C LYS A 110 -8.98 -24.75 -0.54
N GLN A 111 -8.77 -23.68 0.22
CA GLN A 111 -7.66 -22.74 0.04
C GLN A 111 -7.09 -22.32 1.40
N LYS A 112 -5.85 -21.80 1.39
CA LYS A 112 -5.26 -21.13 2.54
C LYS A 112 -5.59 -19.61 2.49
N PRO A 113 -5.65 -18.91 3.64
CA PRO A 113 -5.79 -17.45 3.64
C PRO A 113 -4.68 -16.78 2.82
N LEU A 114 -5.04 -15.85 1.92
CA LEU A 114 -4.06 -15.02 1.19
C LEU A 114 -3.28 -14.09 2.13
N VAL A 115 -3.92 -13.73 3.26
CA VAL A 115 -3.30 -12.99 4.36
C VAL A 115 -3.42 -13.87 5.60
N SER A 116 -2.29 -14.43 6.04
CA SER A 116 -2.24 -15.22 7.28
C SER A 116 -2.29 -14.32 8.52
N LEU A 117 -2.54 -14.93 9.69
CA LEU A 117 -2.55 -14.22 10.96
C LEU A 117 -1.19 -13.56 11.24
N GLU A 118 -0.10 -14.28 11.01
CA GLU A 118 1.27 -13.81 11.24
C GLU A 118 1.56 -12.58 10.39
N LYS A 119 1.10 -12.60 9.14
CA LYS A 119 1.22 -11.47 8.22
C LYS A 119 0.39 -10.27 8.66
N GLY A 120 -0.84 -10.51 9.14
CA GLY A 120 -1.67 -9.46 9.74
C GLY A 120 -0.97 -8.80 10.93
N ILE A 121 -0.47 -9.59 11.88
CA ILE A 121 0.30 -9.11 13.04
C ILE A 121 1.51 -8.28 12.59
N TYR A 122 2.26 -8.76 11.60
CA TYR A 122 3.43 -8.06 11.08
C TYR A 122 3.09 -6.68 10.49
N ILE A 123 2.01 -6.59 9.69
CA ILE A 123 1.57 -5.31 9.11
C ILE A 123 1.07 -4.36 10.21
N SER A 124 0.35 -4.86 11.20
CA SER A 124 -0.09 -4.05 12.34
C SER A 124 1.09 -3.49 13.14
N LYS A 125 2.17 -4.27 13.33
CA LYS A 125 3.41 -3.75 13.95
C LYS A 125 4.02 -2.60 13.16
N ILE A 126 4.05 -2.69 11.82
CA ILE A 126 4.55 -1.60 10.97
C ILE A 126 3.72 -0.33 11.17
N ALA A 127 2.39 -0.44 11.16
CA ALA A 127 1.49 0.70 11.38
C ALA A 127 1.73 1.35 12.75
N LEU A 128 1.79 0.55 13.82
CA LEU A 128 2.10 1.04 15.18
C LEU A 128 3.48 1.68 15.26
N SER A 129 4.49 1.14 14.57
CA SER A 129 5.82 1.73 14.50
C SER A 129 5.82 3.08 13.77
N ALA A 130 4.96 3.27 12.76
CA ALA A 130 4.79 4.55 12.09
C ALA A 130 4.24 5.63 13.04
N HIS A 131 3.19 5.32 13.82
CA HIS A 131 2.70 6.25 14.85
C HIS A 131 3.81 6.63 15.85
N ASN A 132 4.52 5.64 16.39
CA ASN A 132 5.64 5.85 17.31
C ASN A 132 6.78 6.67 16.68
N SER A 133 7.03 6.49 15.39
CA SER A 133 8.07 7.23 14.66
C SER A 133 7.75 8.71 14.58
N SER A 134 6.50 9.05 14.28
CA SER A 134 6.05 10.45 14.19
C SER A 134 6.08 11.13 15.56
N GLU A 135 5.61 10.46 16.62
CA GLU A 135 5.62 11.00 17.99
C GLU A 135 7.04 11.27 18.49
N LYS A 136 7.97 10.35 18.22
CA LYS A 136 9.37 10.45 18.68
C LYS A 136 10.26 11.21 17.71
N LYS A 137 9.74 11.64 16.56
CA LYS A 137 10.46 12.33 15.47
C LYS A 137 11.76 11.61 15.08
N LYS A 138 11.70 10.28 14.92
CA LYS A 138 12.89 9.47 14.62
C LYS A 138 12.56 8.23 13.80
N TRP A 139 13.58 7.70 13.13
CA TRP A 139 13.51 6.40 12.47
C TRP A 139 13.30 5.27 13.50
N MET A 140 12.37 4.37 13.19
CA MET A 140 12.01 3.22 14.01
C MET A 140 12.42 1.92 13.30
N LYS A 141 13.20 1.09 13.99
CA LYS A 141 13.53 -0.26 13.52
C LYS A 141 12.32 -1.18 13.73
N ILE A 142 12.04 -2.05 12.75
CA ILE A 142 11.00 -3.08 12.87
C ILE A 142 11.66 -4.34 13.41
N THR A 143 11.26 -4.73 14.63
CA THR A 143 11.73 -5.92 15.36
C THR A 143 10.64 -6.96 15.49
#